data_AF-A0A8H3MG39-F1
#
_entry.id   AF-A0A8H3MG39-F1
#
_cell.length_a   1.000
_cell.length_b   1.000
_cell.length_c   1.000
_cell.angle_alpha   90.00
_cell.angle_beta   90.00
_cell.angle_gamma   90.00
#
_symmetry.space_group_name_H-M   'P 1'
#
loop_
_entity.id
_entity.type
_entity.pdbx_description
1 polymer ?
#
loop_
_entity_poly.entity_id
_entity_poly.type
_entity_poly.pdbx_seq_one_letter_code
_entity_poly.pdbx_strand_id
1 'polypeptide(L)'
;MAIPPIPSSALSLINNIFGKFFVNKIKININNTQSRNTLHHGKRFLGNTLIKPLPVTINRREEGFAEFKSTIKKACGLITYEIDDKRKDDLPLLLIVGWKISIIGKNKWFVFIGCETDPDFPDFPNERFMKEYLKENGNTGSNTLDFEAHSISIDGSISDGNNAQLNIDIREMNSGVFEAIRRLL
;
A
#
# COMPACT_ATOMS: atom_id res chain seq x y z
N MET A 1 33.89 -34.45 -14.26
CA MET A 1 32.57 -34.51 -14.93
C MET A 1 32.14 -33.09 -15.25
N ALA A 2 32.01 -32.74 -16.54
CA ALA A 2 31.52 -31.42 -16.95
C ALA A 2 29.99 -31.44 -16.98
N ILE A 3 29.36 -30.51 -16.26
CA ILE A 3 27.91 -30.34 -16.30
C ILE A 3 27.55 -29.74 -17.67
N PRO A 4 26.69 -30.38 -18.46
CA PRO A 4 26.33 -29.83 -19.77
C PRO A 4 25.59 -28.49 -19.60
N PRO A 5 25.87 -27.50 -20.46
CA PRO A 5 25.21 -26.21 -20.38
C PRO A 5 23.73 -26.36 -20.70
N ILE A 6 22.89 -25.65 -19.95
CA ILE A 6 21.44 -25.64 -20.17
C ILE A 6 21.17 -25.01 -21.56
N PRO A 7 20.41 -25.67 -22.45
CA PRO A 7 20.13 -25.13 -23.77
C PRO A 7 19.35 -23.82 -23.70
N SER A 8 19.71 -22.86 -24.56
CA SER A 8 19.07 -21.53 -24.62
C SER A 8 17.55 -21.61 -24.87
N SER A 9 17.09 -22.64 -25.58
CA SER A 9 15.66 -22.92 -25.80
C SER A 9 14.93 -23.33 -24.51
N ALA A 10 15.58 -24.06 -23.60
CA ALA A 10 15.01 -24.41 -22.30
C ALA A 10 14.93 -23.16 -21.39
N LEU A 11 15.96 -22.31 -21.40
CA LEU A 11 15.95 -21.02 -20.71
C LEU A 11 14.87 -20.07 -21.22
N SER A 12 14.61 -20.03 -22.54
CA SER A 12 13.54 -19.20 -23.12
C SER A 12 12.14 -19.74 -22.79
N LEU A 13 11.96 -21.06 -22.77
CA LEU A 13 10.72 -21.71 -22.35
C LEU A 13 10.41 -21.44 -20.87
N ILE A 14 11.42 -21.59 -20.00
CA ILE A 14 11.33 -21.22 -18.58
C ILE A 14 10.93 -19.75 -18.47
N ASN A 15 11.66 -18.82 -19.09
CA ASN A 15 11.33 -17.40 -19.03
C ASN A 15 9.94 -17.05 -19.59
N ASN A 16 9.48 -17.74 -20.64
CA ASN A 16 8.14 -17.56 -21.20
C ASN A 16 7.04 -18.15 -20.29
N ILE A 17 7.29 -19.29 -19.64
CA ILE A 17 6.36 -19.90 -18.69
C ILE A 17 6.27 -19.06 -17.41
N PHE A 18 7.40 -18.71 -16.81
CA PHE A 18 7.45 -17.84 -15.64
C PHE A 18 6.89 -16.43 -15.93
N GLY A 19 7.07 -15.93 -17.16
CA GLY A 19 6.54 -14.64 -17.61
C GLY A 19 5.03 -14.63 -17.89
N LYS A 20 4.42 -15.76 -18.26
CA LYS A 20 2.99 -15.86 -18.62
C LYS A 20 2.10 -16.50 -17.56
N PHE A 21 2.61 -17.36 -16.66
CA PHE A 21 1.75 -18.18 -15.79
C PHE A 21 1.61 -17.73 -14.34
N PHE A 22 2.51 -16.90 -13.82
CA PHE A 22 2.36 -16.41 -12.44
C PHE A 22 1.65 -15.05 -12.43
N VAL A 23 0.35 -15.15 -12.20
CA VAL A 23 -0.53 -14.03 -11.94
C VAL A 23 -0.46 -13.70 -10.46
N ASN A 24 -0.15 -12.45 -10.15
CA ASN A 24 -0.31 -11.93 -8.79
C ASN A 24 -1.70 -11.35 -8.64
N LYS A 25 -2.33 -11.65 -7.51
CA LYS A 25 -3.58 -11.05 -7.05
C LYS A 25 -3.34 -10.44 -5.69
N ILE A 26 -3.92 -9.27 -5.48
CA ILE A 26 -3.95 -8.68 -4.15
C ILE A 26 -5.34 -8.12 -3.87
N LYS A 27 -5.87 -8.46 -2.69
CA LYS A 27 -7.03 -7.81 -2.09
C LYS A 27 -6.53 -6.75 -1.11
N ILE A 28 -6.96 -5.51 -1.30
CA ILE A 28 -6.71 -4.42 -0.35
C ILE A 28 -7.99 -4.23 0.45
N ASN A 29 -7.92 -4.36 1.77
CA ASN A 29 -9.00 -4.02 2.70
C ASN A 29 -8.63 -2.75 3.46
N ILE A 30 -9.48 -1.74 3.41
CA ILE A 30 -9.37 -0.52 4.20
C ILE A 30 -10.54 -0.53 5.18
N ASN A 31 -10.21 -0.70 6.45
CA ASN A 31 -11.15 -0.68 7.53
C ASN A 31 -11.14 0.71 8.17
N ASN A 32 -12.21 1.46 7.91
CA ASN A 32 -12.42 2.79 8.43
C ASN A 32 -13.43 2.78 9.60
N THR A 33 -13.66 1.62 10.23
CA THR A 33 -14.72 1.45 11.23
C THR A 33 -14.47 2.23 12.51
N GLN A 34 -13.20 2.43 12.87
CA GLN A 34 -12.74 3.13 14.08
C GLN A 34 -12.27 4.57 13.82
N SER A 35 -12.35 5.03 12.58
CA SER A 35 -12.03 6.40 12.17
C SER A 35 -13.27 7.28 12.24
N ARG A 36 -13.06 8.58 12.49
CA ARG A 36 -14.13 9.58 12.41
C ARG A 36 -14.21 10.26 11.05
N ASN A 37 -13.17 10.12 10.23
CA ASN A 37 -13.05 10.77 8.93
C ASN A 37 -13.62 9.88 7.83
N THR A 38 -14.20 10.50 6.82
CA THR A 38 -14.52 9.83 5.56
C THR A 38 -13.28 9.79 4.66
N LEU A 39 -13.17 8.78 3.81
CA LEU A 39 -12.15 8.74 2.76
C LEU A 39 -12.81 9.07 1.42
N HIS A 40 -12.29 10.06 0.71
CA HIS A 40 -12.82 10.57 -0.56
C HIS A 40 -11.87 10.37 -1.72
N HIS A 41 -12.42 10.48 -2.92
CA HIS A 41 -11.70 10.54 -4.18
C HIS A 41 -10.67 9.41 -4.34
N GLY A 42 -11.07 8.18 -3.99
CA GLY A 42 -10.24 7.00 -4.14
C GLY A 42 -9.63 6.91 -5.54
N LYS A 43 -8.32 7.10 -5.63
CA LYS A 43 -7.55 7.04 -6.88
C LYS A 43 -6.56 5.89 -6.80
N ARG A 44 -6.26 5.31 -7.96
CA ARG A 44 -5.23 4.27 -8.09
C ARG A 44 -4.13 4.76 -9.02
N PHE A 45 -2.91 4.35 -8.74
CA PHE A 45 -1.76 4.59 -9.59
C PHE A 45 -1.02 3.28 -9.86
N LEU A 46 -0.62 3.12 -11.14
CA LEU A 46 0.34 2.13 -11.66
C LEU A 46 -0.07 0.64 -11.77
N GLY A 47 0.59 -0.03 -12.72
CA GLY A 47 0.99 -1.45 -12.74
C GLY A 47 -0.09 -2.53 -12.85
N ASN A 48 -1.15 -2.44 -12.04
CA ASN A 48 -2.11 -3.50 -11.83
C ASN A 48 -3.43 -3.26 -12.59
N THR A 49 -4.01 -4.33 -13.09
CA THR A 49 -5.37 -4.36 -13.63
C THR A 49 -6.36 -4.54 -12.49
N LEU A 50 -7.44 -3.78 -12.50
CA LEU A 50 -8.51 -3.84 -11.51
C LEU A 50 -9.41 -5.05 -11.79
N ILE A 51 -9.68 -5.87 -10.78
CA ILE A 51 -10.71 -6.93 -10.83
C ILE A 51 -12.00 -6.41 -10.19
N LYS A 52 -11.89 -5.87 -8.97
CA LYS A 52 -13.00 -5.19 -8.29
C LYS A 52 -12.66 -3.72 -8.11
N PRO A 53 -13.60 -2.81 -8.41
CA PRO A 53 -13.34 -1.39 -8.44
C PRO A 53 -12.91 -0.88 -7.07
N LEU A 54 -12.00 0.10 -7.07
CA LEU A 54 -11.66 0.86 -5.87
C LEU A 54 -12.88 1.70 -5.48
N PRO A 55 -13.37 1.63 -4.23
CA PRO A 55 -14.41 2.52 -3.75
C PRO A 55 -13.97 3.97 -3.92
N VAL A 56 -14.82 4.81 -4.50
CA VAL A 56 -14.54 6.26 -4.62
C VAL A 56 -14.63 6.93 -3.24
N THR A 57 -15.49 6.40 -2.37
CA THR A 57 -15.72 6.86 -1.01
C THR A 57 -15.79 5.68 -0.06
N ILE A 58 -15.22 5.82 1.13
CA ILE A 58 -15.41 4.91 2.27
C ILE A 58 -15.87 5.77 3.44
N ASN A 59 -17.14 5.65 3.85
CA ASN A 59 -17.65 6.50 4.91
C ASN A 59 -17.01 6.17 6.26
N ARG A 60 -17.14 7.10 7.21
CA ARG A 60 -16.89 6.79 8.63
C ARG A 60 -17.66 5.54 9.03
N ARG A 61 -17.04 4.68 9.83
CA ARG A 61 -17.66 3.44 10.34
C ARG A 61 -17.90 2.36 9.27
N GLU A 62 -17.31 2.47 8.09
CA GLU A 62 -17.43 1.49 7.00
C GLU A 62 -16.09 0.85 6.64
N GLU A 63 -16.16 -0.20 5.83
CA GLU A 63 -15.00 -0.84 5.21
C GLU A 63 -15.11 -0.74 3.69
N GLY A 64 -13.97 -0.54 3.03
CA GLY A 64 -13.85 -0.58 1.59
C GLY A 64 -12.81 -1.60 1.17
N PHE A 65 -13.02 -2.24 0.03
CA PHE A 65 -12.04 -3.16 -0.51
C PHE A 65 -11.92 -3.06 -2.02
N ALA A 66 -10.74 -3.39 -2.52
CA ALA A 66 -10.43 -3.46 -3.94
C ALA A 66 -9.62 -4.71 -4.23
N GLU A 67 -9.76 -5.23 -5.44
CA GLU A 67 -8.99 -6.40 -5.88
C GLU A 67 -8.24 -6.07 -7.16
N PHE A 68 -6.95 -6.38 -7.17
CA PHE A 68 -6.04 -6.10 -8.27
C PHE A 68 -5.38 -7.39 -8.77
N LYS A 69 -5.06 -7.40 -10.05
CA LYS A 69 -4.32 -8.46 -10.73
C LYS A 69 -3.17 -7.88 -11.54
N SER A 70 -2.03 -8.54 -11.53
CA SER A 70 -0.89 -8.18 -12.37
C SER A 70 -0.06 -9.38 -12.76
N THR A 71 0.80 -9.17 -13.77
CA THR A 71 1.91 -10.09 -14.01
C THR A 71 2.95 -9.90 -12.90
N ILE A 72 3.72 -10.94 -12.62
CA ILE A 72 4.83 -10.91 -11.66
C ILE A 72 5.68 -9.64 -11.77
N LYS A 73 6.00 -9.21 -13.01
CA LYS A 73 6.89 -8.07 -13.24
C LYS A 73 6.31 -6.74 -12.79
N LYS A 74 4.98 -6.63 -12.71
CA LYS A 74 4.23 -5.39 -12.44
C LYS A 74 3.53 -5.38 -11.09
N ALA A 75 3.91 -6.27 -10.18
CA ALA A 75 3.15 -6.50 -8.96
C ALA A 75 3.44 -5.51 -7.84
N CYS A 76 3.43 -4.22 -8.16
CA CYS A 76 3.38 -3.14 -7.19
C CYS A 76 2.28 -2.15 -7.59
N GLY A 77 1.75 -1.43 -6.63
CA GLY A 77 0.69 -0.45 -6.89
C GLY A 77 0.50 0.46 -5.70
N LEU A 78 -0.31 1.48 -5.94
CA LEU A 78 -0.63 2.50 -4.95
C LEU A 78 -2.07 2.96 -5.11
N ILE A 79 -2.70 3.22 -3.99
CA ILE A 79 -3.99 3.88 -3.90
C ILE A 79 -3.87 5.10 -3.01
N THR A 80 -4.62 6.14 -3.34
CA THR A 80 -4.73 7.34 -2.54
C THR A 80 -6.19 7.63 -2.21
N TYR A 81 -6.40 8.18 -1.02
CA TYR A 81 -7.66 8.78 -0.61
C TYR A 81 -7.38 10.14 0.01
N GLU A 82 -8.29 11.08 -0.20
CA GLU A 82 -8.34 12.30 0.58
C GLU A 82 -9.06 12.00 1.91
N ILE A 83 -8.48 12.42 3.03
CA ILE A 83 -9.08 12.27 4.35
C ILE A 83 -9.94 13.52 4.60
N ASP A 84 -11.22 13.31 4.91
CA ASP A 84 -12.23 14.35 5.08
C ASP A 84 -11.81 15.46 6.05
N ASP A 85 -12.24 16.70 5.75
CA ASP A 85 -12.09 17.91 6.58
C ASP A 85 -10.68 18.25 7.11
N LYS A 86 -9.63 17.58 6.65
CA LYS A 86 -8.24 17.86 7.02
C LYS A 86 -7.50 18.48 5.84
N ARG A 87 -7.14 19.77 5.96
CA ARG A 87 -6.36 20.51 4.98
C ARG A 87 -5.19 21.25 5.61
N LYS A 88 -4.11 21.38 4.85
CA LYS A 88 -2.97 22.25 5.16
C LYS A 88 -2.78 23.17 3.96
N ASP A 89 -2.88 24.49 4.18
CA ASP A 89 -2.72 25.50 3.13
C ASP A 89 -3.57 25.18 1.87
N ASP A 90 -4.86 24.88 2.08
CA ASP A 90 -5.85 24.48 1.06
C ASP A 90 -5.63 23.13 0.36
N LEU A 91 -4.52 22.43 0.63
CA LEU A 91 -4.26 21.10 0.10
C LEU A 91 -4.89 20.01 0.98
N PRO A 92 -5.47 18.96 0.37
CA PRO A 92 -6.09 17.87 1.12
C PRO A 92 -5.02 17.01 1.81
N LEU A 93 -5.33 16.54 3.02
CA LEU A 93 -4.55 15.49 3.65
C LEU A 93 -4.81 14.16 2.94
N LEU A 94 -3.75 13.49 2.50
CA LEU A 94 -3.84 12.25 1.73
C LEU A 94 -3.47 11.04 2.59
N LEU A 95 -4.27 9.99 2.50
CA LEU A 95 -3.88 8.62 2.83
C LEU A 95 -3.31 7.98 1.58
N ILE A 96 -2.04 7.58 1.63
CA ILE A 96 -1.36 6.86 0.55
C ILE A 96 -1.05 5.45 1.03
N VAL A 97 -1.53 4.44 0.31
CA VAL A 97 -1.26 3.02 0.60
C VAL A 97 -0.56 2.42 -0.61
N GLY A 98 0.63 1.88 -0.42
CA GLY A 98 1.38 1.20 -1.49
C GLY A 98 1.81 -0.20 -1.11
N TRP A 99 1.95 -1.06 -2.13
CA TRP A 99 2.30 -2.46 -1.96
C TRP A 99 3.23 -2.99 -3.04
N LYS A 100 3.93 -4.07 -2.72
CA LYS A 100 4.75 -4.87 -3.63
C LYS A 100 4.62 -6.34 -3.28
N ILE A 101 4.16 -7.12 -4.26
CA ILE A 101 4.13 -8.58 -4.22
C ILE A 101 5.47 -9.10 -4.73
N SER A 102 6.19 -9.79 -3.87
CA SER A 102 7.51 -10.34 -4.17
C SER A 102 7.37 -11.72 -4.78
N ILE A 103 8.19 -12.01 -5.81
CA ILE A 103 8.31 -13.36 -6.38
C ILE A 103 9.02 -14.29 -5.38
N ILE A 104 10.02 -13.73 -4.70
CA ILE A 104 10.89 -14.42 -3.76
C ILE A 104 10.97 -13.54 -2.51
N GLY A 105 10.77 -14.14 -1.35
CA GLY A 105 10.78 -13.43 -0.07
C GLY A 105 9.43 -12.85 0.31
N LYS A 106 9.45 -11.85 1.20
CA LYS A 106 8.26 -11.28 1.81
C LYS A 106 7.59 -10.23 0.94
N ASN A 107 6.27 -10.19 1.00
CA ASN A 107 5.51 -9.08 0.43
C ASN A 107 5.72 -7.82 1.28
N LYS A 108 5.63 -6.66 0.64
CA LYS A 108 5.89 -5.38 1.30
C LYS A 108 4.75 -4.40 1.13
N TRP A 109 4.55 -3.56 2.12
CA TRP A 109 3.58 -2.48 2.10
C TRP A 109 4.13 -1.22 2.80
N PHE A 110 3.54 -0.07 2.51
CA PHE A 110 3.75 1.15 3.27
C PHE A 110 2.46 1.93 3.33
N VAL A 111 2.37 2.82 4.32
CA VAL A 111 1.35 3.87 4.39
C VAL A 111 2.03 5.20 4.67
N PHE A 112 1.50 6.25 4.06
CA PHE A 112 1.87 7.63 4.33
C PHE A 112 0.59 8.45 4.56
N ILE A 113 0.64 9.38 5.51
CA ILE A 113 -0.40 10.37 5.74
C ILE A 113 0.25 11.75 5.74
N GLY A 114 -0.16 12.62 4.82
CA GLY A 114 0.43 13.95 4.67
C GLY A 114 -0.14 14.68 3.45
N CYS A 115 0.33 15.90 3.24
CA CYS A 115 -0.02 16.77 2.12
C CYS A 115 1.10 16.79 1.07
N GLU A 116 0.78 17.11 -0.19
CA GLU A 116 1.77 17.13 -1.29
C GLU A 116 2.96 18.08 -1.05
N THR A 117 2.80 19.08 -0.18
CA THR A 117 3.85 20.03 0.20
C THR A 117 4.72 19.57 1.36
N ASP A 118 4.43 18.42 1.97
CA ASP A 118 5.23 17.91 3.08
C ASP A 118 6.62 17.47 2.57
N PRO A 119 7.72 17.78 3.30
CA PRO A 119 9.08 17.52 2.83
C PRO A 119 9.39 16.03 2.55
N ASP A 120 8.65 15.13 3.21
CA ASP A 120 8.76 13.68 3.11
C ASP A 120 7.66 13.07 2.23
N PHE A 121 6.86 13.89 1.55
CA PHE A 121 5.84 13.42 0.63
C PHE A 121 6.47 12.52 -0.44
N PRO A 122 5.99 11.28 -0.60
CA PRO A 122 6.66 10.34 -1.46
C PRO A 122 6.29 10.59 -2.93
N ASP A 123 7.26 11.06 -3.72
CA ASP A 123 7.13 11.21 -5.16
C ASP A 123 7.38 9.87 -5.89
N PHE A 124 6.34 9.35 -6.53
CA PHE A 124 6.38 8.09 -7.29
C PHE A 124 6.14 8.33 -8.78
N PRO A 125 7.12 8.87 -9.53
CA PRO A 125 6.93 9.23 -10.93
C PRO A 125 6.68 8.01 -11.82
N ASN A 126 7.11 6.81 -11.40
CA ASN A 126 6.84 5.57 -12.11
C ASN A 126 7.01 4.32 -11.20
N GLU A 127 6.72 3.17 -11.79
CA GLU A 127 6.79 1.85 -11.15
C GLU A 127 8.18 1.50 -10.56
N ARG A 128 9.27 2.00 -11.15
CA ARG A 128 10.63 1.70 -10.69
C ARG A 128 10.92 2.36 -9.34
N PHE A 129 10.64 3.65 -9.21
CA PHE A 129 10.85 4.40 -7.97
C PHE A 129 10.05 3.78 -6.81
N MET A 130 8.79 3.44 -7.06
CA MET A 130 7.95 2.75 -6.07
C MET A 130 8.56 1.41 -5.64
N LYS A 131 9.08 0.60 -6.57
CA LYS A 131 9.70 -0.69 -6.24
C LYS A 131 10.97 -0.56 -5.42
N GLU A 132 11.77 0.48 -5.68
CA GLU A 132 12.99 0.83 -4.96
C GLU A 132 12.62 1.33 -3.55
N TYR A 133 11.71 2.29 -3.44
CA TYR A 133 11.21 2.79 -2.16
C TYR A 133 10.64 1.67 -1.29
N LEU A 134 9.74 0.83 -1.81
CA LEU A 134 9.18 -0.30 -1.07
C LEU A 134 10.24 -1.33 -0.71
N LYS A 135 11.31 -1.50 -1.51
CA LYS A 135 12.40 -2.43 -1.17
C LYS A 135 13.12 -1.95 0.09
N GLU A 136 13.34 -0.66 0.23
CA GLU A 136 14.12 -0.05 1.31
C GLU A 136 13.26 0.23 2.55
N ASN A 137 12.07 0.81 2.36
CA ASN A 137 11.23 1.35 3.43
C ASN A 137 9.97 0.53 3.72
N GLY A 138 9.64 -0.44 2.87
CA GLY A 138 8.39 -1.20 3.00
C GLY A 138 8.40 -2.17 4.19
N ASN A 139 7.31 -2.12 4.96
CA ASN A 139 6.97 -3.05 6.03
C ASN A 139 6.67 -4.45 5.47
N THR A 140 6.99 -5.48 6.23
CA THR A 140 6.60 -6.88 5.95
C THR A 140 5.71 -7.38 7.09
N GLY A 141 4.81 -8.33 6.82
CA GLY A 141 3.87 -8.81 7.83
C GLY A 141 3.02 -7.68 8.41
N SER A 142 2.81 -7.69 9.72
CA SER A 142 2.03 -6.69 10.45
C SER A 142 2.91 -5.61 11.06
N ASN A 143 2.47 -4.35 11.01
CA ASN A 143 3.10 -3.24 11.72
C ASN A 143 2.06 -2.16 12.07
N THR A 144 2.33 -1.39 13.12
CA THR A 144 1.55 -0.20 13.49
C THR A 144 2.35 1.05 13.17
N LEU A 145 1.72 2.01 12.51
CA LEU A 145 2.31 3.29 12.12
C LEU A 145 1.50 4.43 12.73
N ASP A 146 2.15 5.24 13.55
CA ASP A 146 1.53 6.37 14.22
C ASP A 146 1.86 7.68 13.51
N PHE A 147 0.82 8.42 13.12
CA PHE A 147 0.88 9.72 12.47
C PHE A 147 0.39 10.78 13.47
N GLU A 148 1.22 11.04 14.49
CA GLU A 148 0.87 11.89 15.64
C GLU A 148 0.39 13.28 15.23
N ALA A 149 1.04 13.89 14.23
CA ALA A 149 0.69 15.20 13.69
C ALA A 149 -0.76 15.28 13.17
N HIS A 150 -1.35 14.13 12.84
CA HIS A 150 -2.71 14.02 12.34
C HIS A 150 -3.64 13.26 13.29
N SER A 151 -3.13 12.83 14.45
CA SER A 151 -3.83 12.00 15.45
C SER A 151 -4.41 10.71 14.85
N ILE A 152 -3.70 10.08 13.91
CA ILE A 152 -4.13 8.85 13.25
C ILE A 152 -3.10 7.75 13.51
N SER A 153 -3.57 6.54 13.84
CA SER A 153 -2.77 5.33 13.90
C SER A 153 -3.28 4.33 12.87
N ILE A 154 -2.36 3.66 12.20
CA ILE A 154 -2.64 2.66 11.16
C ILE A 154 -2.08 1.32 11.61
N ASP A 155 -2.94 0.34 11.81
CA ASP A 155 -2.50 -1.06 11.86
C ASP A 155 -2.57 -1.63 10.45
N GLY A 156 -1.43 -1.99 9.88
CA GLY A 156 -1.39 -2.63 8.58
C GLY A 156 -0.82 -4.03 8.64
N SER A 157 -1.27 -4.89 7.73
CA SER A 157 -0.74 -6.25 7.58
C SER A 157 -0.79 -6.71 6.15
N ILE A 158 0.28 -7.35 5.68
CA ILE A 158 0.31 -8.01 4.37
C ILE A 158 0.61 -9.50 4.50
N SER A 159 -0.17 -10.33 3.81
CA SER A 159 0.14 -11.77 3.68
C SER A 159 1.18 -12.00 2.58
N ASP A 160 1.99 -13.03 2.74
CA ASP A 160 2.96 -13.45 1.72
C ASP A 160 2.33 -14.27 0.59
N GLY A 161 3.07 -14.39 -0.51
CA GLY A 161 2.67 -15.17 -1.68
C GLY A 161 1.95 -14.35 -2.75
N ASN A 162 1.67 -15.01 -3.87
CA ASN A 162 1.14 -14.36 -5.07
C ASN A 162 -0.35 -14.02 -5.00
N ASN A 163 -1.09 -14.62 -4.05
CA ASN A 163 -2.48 -14.27 -3.73
C ASN A 163 -2.48 -13.58 -2.37
N ALA A 164 -2.12 -12.31 -2.36
CA ALA A 164 -1.92 -11.56 -1.13
C ALA A 164 -3.19 -10.85 -0.66
N GLN A 165 -3.22 -10.55 0.63
CA GLN A 165 -4.17 -9.64 1.23
C GLN A 165 -3.40 -8.57 2.01
N LEU A 166 -3.69 -7.30 1.74
CA LEU A 166 -3.22 -6.17 2.53
C LEU A 166 -4.42 -5.60 3.29
N ASN A 167 -4.35 -5.59 4.61
CA ASN A 167 -5.34 -4.96 5.48
C ASN A 167 -4.75 -3.68 6.06
N ILE A 168 -5.53 -2.61 6.03
CA ILE A 168 -5.22 -1.29 6.60
C ILE A 168 -6.37 -0.92 7.53
N ASP A 169 -6.14 -0.95 8.83
CA ASP A 169 -7.10 -0.56 9.86
C ASP A 169 -6.77 0.85 10.36
N ILE A 170 -7.70 1.79 10.13
CA ILE A 170 -7.53 3.20 10.46
C ILE A 170 -8.19 3.49 11.81
N ARG A 171 -7.40 4.06 12.73
CA ARG A 171 -7.85 4.40 14.08
C ARG A 171 -7.48 5.83 14.42
N GLU A 172 -8.36 6.51 15.13
CA GLU A 172 -8.01 7.78 15.78
C GLU A 172 -7.13 7.52 17.01
N MET A 173 -6.07 8.30 17.17
CA MET A 173 -5.30 8.33 18.40
C MET A 173 -6.12 9.10 19.45
N ASN A 174 -6.24 8.54 20.66
CA ASN A 174 -6.95 9.22 21.74
C ASN A 174 -6.16 10.47 22.18
N SER A 175 -6.61 11.64 21.73
CA SER A 175 -6.01 12.95 22.03
C SER A 175 -5.86 13.24 23.52
N GLY A 176 -6.74 12.70 24.39
CA GLY A 176 -6.69 12.94 25.83
C GLY A 176 -5.43 12.42 26.54
N VAL A 177 -4.77 11.39 26.00
CA VAL A 177 -3.52 10.84 26.58
C VAL A 177 -2.31 11.59 26.05
N PHE A 178 -2.28 11.91 24.75
CA PHE A 178 -1.19 12.66 24.14
C PHE A 178 -1.11 14.10 24.65
N GLU A 179 -2.26 14.78 24.81
CA GLU A 179 -2.29 16.14 25.36
C GLU A 179 -1.81 16.16 26.83
N ALA A 180 -2.07 15.09 27.58
CA ALA A 180 -1.57 14.94 28.95
C ALA A 180 -0.05 14.70 28.99
N ILE A 181 0.48 13.89 28.07
CA ILE A 181 1.93 13.63 27.97
C ILE A 181 2.68 14.88 27.47
N ARG A 182 2.14 15.61 26.49
CA ARG A 182 2.74 16.84 25.95
C ARG A 182 2.77 17.99 26.97
N ARG A 183 1.89 17.97 27.97
CA ARG A 183 1.89 18.94 29.09
C ARG A 183 2.86 18.58 30.22
N LEU A 184 3.43 17.37 30.20
CA LEU A 184 4.37 16.87 31.21
C LEU A 184 5.84 16.93 30.76
N LEU A 185 6.10 17.24 29.48
CA LEU A 185 7.41 17.47 28.88
C LEU A 185 7.61 18.97 28.62
#